data_AF-A0A2G6N889-F1
#
_entry.id   AF-A0A2G6N889-F1
#
_cell.length_a   1.000
_cell.length_b   1.000
_cell.length_c   1.000
_cell.angle_alpha   90.00
_cell.angle_beta   90.00
_cell.angle_gamma   90.00
#
_symmetry.space_group_name_H-M   'P 1'
#
loop_
_entity.id
_entity.type
_entity.pdbx_description
1 polymer ?
#
loop_
_entity_poly.entity_id
_entity_poly.type
_entity_poly.pdbx_seq_one_letter_code
_entity_poly.pdbx_strand_id
1 'polypeptide(L)' 'MRVAVLSDTHLERVSPAFTSLFERYLQPADAVIHCGDVVGEEIEACLRTH' A
#
# COMPACT_ATOMS: atom_id res chain seq x y z
N MET A 1 4.37 -1.70 -18.43
CA MET A 1 4.39 -0.78 -17.29
C MET A 1 3.03 -0.80 -16.63
N ARG A 2 2.95 -1.24 -15.38
CA ARG A 2 1.77 -1.27 -14.52
C ARG A 2 2.01 -0.35 -13.34
N VAL A 3 1.09 0.58 -13.10
CA VAL A 3 1.16 1.49 -11.95
C VAL A 3 -0.05 1.20 -11.08
N ALA A 4 0.20 0.86 -9.82
CA ALA A 4 -0.84 0.71 -8.81
C ALA A 4 -1.05 2.06 -8.11
N VAL A 5 -2.30 2.49 -8.03
CA VAL A 5 -2.68 3.76 -7.39
C VAL A 5 -3.68 3.46 -6.29
N LEU A 6 -3.42 3.98 -5.09
CA LEU A 6 -4.31 3.86 -3.94
C LEU A 6 -4.31 5.16 -3.12
N SER A 7 -5.29 5.30 -2.24
CA SER A 7 -5.52 6.47 -1.39
C SER A 7 -6.33 6.02 -0.17
N ASP A 8 -6.51 6.91 0.81
CA ASP A 8 -7.52 6.75 1.87
C ASP A 8 -7.37 5.46 2.67
N THR A 9 -6.15 4.94 2.81
CA THR A 9 -5.93 3.66 3.48
C THR A 9 -6.44 3.70 4.92
N HIS A 10 -6.29 4.81 5.65
CA HIS A 10 -6.84 5.03 7.00
C HIS A 10 -6.61 3.87 7.99
N LEU A 11 -5.56 3.08 7.77
CA LEU A 11 -5.14 2.01 8.67
C LEU A 11 -3.97 2.51 9.52
N GLU A 12 -4.03 2.25 10.82
CA GLU A 12 -2.93 2.54 11.74
C GLU A 12 -1.83 1.47 11.69
N ARG A 13 -2.18 0.24 11.29
CA ARG A 13 -1.31 -0.94 11.30
C ARG A 13 -1.57 -1.83 10.10
N VAL A 14 -0.56 -2.61 9.71
CA VAL A 14 -0.73 -3.61 8.65
C VAL A 14 -1.67 -4.71 9.15
N SER A 15 -2.71 -4.99 8.36
CA SER A 15 -3.65 -6.08 8.63
C SER A 15 -3.44 -7.22 7.64
N PRO A 16 -3.84 -8.46 7.96
CA PRO A 16 -3.77 -9.57 7.02
C PRO A 16 -4.48 -9.28 5.69
N ALA A 17 -5.59 -8.55 5.73
CA ALA A 17 -6.32 -8.14 4.53
C ALA A 17 -5.49 -7.17 3.66
N PHE A 18 -4.81 -6.21 4.29
CA PHE A 18 -3.92 -5.30 3.59
C PHE A 18 -2.71 -6.03 3.00
N THR A 19 -2.10 -6.96 3.74
CA THR A 19 -1.00 -7.80 3.25
C THR A 19 -1.42 -8.59 2.00
N SER A 20 -2.57 -9.26 2.04
CA SER A 20 -3.06 -10.01 0.87
C SER A 20 -3.38 -9.11 -0.33
N LEU A 21 -3.88 -7.89 -0.10
CA LEU A 21 -4.09 -6.90 -1.15
C LEU A 21 -2.75 -6.45 -1.75
N PHE A 22 -1.77 -6.14 -0.89
CA PHE A 22 -0.44 -5.70 -1.28
C PHE A 22 0.24 -6.75 -2.16
N GLU A 23 0.35 -7.99 -1.69
CA GLU A 23 0.99 -9.09 -2.43
C GLU A 23 0.31 -9.35 -3.78
N ARG A 24 -1.01 -9.25 -3.83
CA ARG A 24 -1.78 -9.58 -5.03
C ARG A 24 -1.76 -8.47 -6.08
N TYR A 25 -1.83 -7.21 -5.67
CA TYR A 25 -2.10 -6.09 -6.58
C TYR A 25 -1.01 -5.02 -6.59
N LEU A 26 -0.37 -4.77 -5.45
CA LEU A 26 0.67 -3.75 -5.36
C LEU A 26 2.00 -4.34 -5.78
N GLN A 27 2.49 -5.39 -5.11
CA GLN A 27 3.80 -6.02 -5.34
C GLN A 27 4.16 -6.34 -6.82
N PRO A 28 3.25 -6.80 -7.70
CA PRO A 28 3.59 -7.06 -9.10
C PRO A 28 3.55 -5.82 -10.01
N ALA A 29 3.26 -4.62 -9.47
CA ALA A 29 3.31 -3.38 -10.23
C ALA A 29 4.76 -2.91 -10.42
N ASP A 30 4.99 -2.05 -11.41
CA ASP A 30 6.30 -1.43 -11.62
C ASP A 30 6.46 -0.18 -10.75
N ALA A 31 5.35 0.41 -10.26
CA ALA A 31 5.34 1.53 -9.34
C ALA A 31 4.04 1.56 -8.52
N VAL A 32 4.13 2.02 -7.27
CA VAL A 32 3.00 2.32 -6.39
C VAL A 32 2.94 3.81 -6.12
N ILE A 33 1.76 4.41 -6.30
CA ILE A 33 1.49 5.80 -5.94
C ILE A 33 0.38 5.81 -4.89
N HIS A 34 0.70 6.35 -3.71
CA HIS A 34 -0.28 6.60 -2.67
C HIS A 34 -0.66 8.09 -2.66
N CYS A 35 -1.95 8.41 -2.80
CA CYS A 35 -2.41 9.79 -3.00
C CYS A 35 -2.63 10.61 -1.71
N GLY A 36 -2.58 10.00 -0.53
CA GLY A 36 -2.74 10.70 0.76
C GLY A 36 -3.52 9.88 1.76
N ASP A 37 -3.67 10.40 2.99
CA ASP A 37 -4.45 9.77 4.07
C ASP A 37 -3.93 8.40 4.53
N VAL A 38 -2.59 8.29 4.55
CA VAL A 38 -1.90 7.30 5.39
C VAL A 38 -1.86 7.84 6.81
N VAL A 39 -2.45 7.10 7.75
CA VAL A 39 -2.51 7.50 9.18
C VAL A 39 -1.60 6.66 10.06
N GLY A 40 -1.05 5.55 9.55
CA GLY A 40 -0.18 4.62 10.27
C GLY A 40 1.22 4.54 9.68
N GLU A 41 2.25 4.72 10.52
CA GLU A 41 3.66 4.59 10.14
C GLU A 41 3.98 3.20 9.57
N GLU A 42 3.34 2.15 10.10
CA GLU A 42 3.51 0.78 9.62
C GLU A 42 3.01 0.59 8.18
N ILE A 43 1.89 1.24 7.83
CA ILE A 43 1.35 1.24 6.47
C ILE A 43 2.29 1.99 5.53
N GLU A 44 2.76 3.17 5.94
CA GLU A 44 3.74 3.94 5.16
C GLU A 44 5.00 3.12 4.90
N ALA A 45 5.55 2.49 5.93
CA ALA A 45 6.73 1.64 5.83
C ALA A 45 6.49 0.46 4.88
N CYS A 46 5.34 -0.21 4.96
CA CYS A 46 4.98 -1.28 4.04
C CYS A 46 4.92 -0.79 2.58
N LEU A 47 4.28 0.35 2.31
CA LEU A 47 4.20 0.92 0.97
C LEU A 47 5.58 1.29 0.38
N ARG A 48 6.52 1.71 1.23
CA ARG A 48 7.92 2.01 0.83
C ARG A 48 8.77 0.78 0.50
N THR A 49 8.29 -0.43 0.81
CA THR A 49 8.99 -1.69 0.48
C THR A 49 8.66 -2.24 -0.90
N HIS A 50 7.69 -1.64 -1.60
CA HIS A 50 7.48 -1.88 -3.02
C HIS A 50 8.62 -1.27 -3.84
#